data_AF-A0A3L8AYH2-F1
#
_entry.id   AF-A0A3L8AYH2-F1
#
_cell.length_a   1.000
_cell.length_b   1.000
_cell.length_c   1.000
_cell.angle_alpha   90.00
_cell.angle_beta   90.00
_cell.angle_gamma   90.00
#
_symmetry.space_group_name_H-M   'P 1'
#
loop_
_entity.id
_entity.type
_entity.pdbx_description
1 polymer ?
#
loop_
_entity_poly.entity_id
_entity_poly.type
_entity_poly.pdbx_seq_one_letter_code
_entity_poly.pdbx_strand_id
1 'polypeptide(L)'
;MAACAPTEEINALKQRTLDNLVFVEGGTFMMGDVGYVDENGQQQIFGPDADAFPVHQVTLSNYSILKYEVTFAEYDLFAEVTGREKPLLRYRSETYAGPNYPVDGVTWHESRAYCQWLGEQIGYPMDLPTEAQWEYAARSR
;
A
#
# COMPACT_ATOMS: atom_id res chain seq x y z
N MET A 1 2.77 -34.03 13.31
CA MET A 1 1.61 -33.76 12.42
C MET A 1 2.10 -32.79 11.37
N ALA A 2 2.08 -33.17 10.10
CA ALA A 2 2.73 -32.43 9.02
C ALA A 2 2.00 -31.10 8.74
N ALA A 3 2.68 -29.98 8.98
CA ALA A 3 2.23 -28.65 8.58
C ALA A 3 2.43 -28.49 7.06
N CYS A 4 1.48 -28.99 6.26
CA CYS A 4 1.42 -28.74 4.81
C CYS A 4 0.65 -27.45 4.47
N ALA A 5 0.06 -26.76 5.46
CA ALA A 5 -0.79 -25.59 5.28
C ALA A 5 -0.11 -24.34 4.69
N PRO A 6 1.17 -24.01 5.00
CA PRO A 6 1.75 -22.74 4.55
C PRO A 6 1.84 -22.60 3.02
N THR A 7 2.05 -23.69 2.29
CA THR A 7 2.26 -23.64 0.84
C THR A 7 0.98 -23.30 0.08
N GLU A 8 -0.18 -23.81 0.51
CA GLU A 8 -1.46 -23.53 -0.15
C GLU A 8 -1.89 -22.08 0.10
N GLU A 9 -1.71 -21.59 1.33
CA GLU A 9 -2.02 -20.20 1.70
C GLU A 9 -1.11 -19.20 0.97
N ILE A 10 0.19 -19.49 0.84
CA ILE A 10 1.13 -18.68 0.05
C ILE A 10 0.71 -18.66 -1.43
N ASN A 11 0.32 -19.81 -2.00
CA ASN A 11 -0.13 -19.86 -3.39
C ASN A 11 -1.42 -19.04 -3.61
N ALA A 12 -2.35 -19.09 -2.66
CA ALA A 12 -3.56 -18.27 -2.68
C ALA A 12 -3.23 -16.78 -2.58
N LEU A 13 -2.31 -16.39 -1.70
CA LEU A 13 -1.82 -15.00 -1.59
C LEU A 13 -1.18 -14.53 -2.90
N LYS A 14 -0.30 -15.35 -3.50
CA LYS A 14 0.35 -15.05 -4.78
C LYS A 14 -0.69 -14.79 -5.87
N GLN A 15 -1.68 -15.66 -6.00
CA GLN A 15 -2.73 -15.49 -7.01
C GLN A 15 -3.54 -14.21 -6.77
N ARG A 16 -4.01 -13.97 -5.54
CA ARG A 16 -4.74 -12.73 -5.19
C ARG A 16 -3.91 -11.47 -5.45
N THR A 17 -2.61 -11.53 -5.17
CA THR A 17 -1.68 -10.41 -5.42
C THR A 17 -1.61 -10.10 -6.91
N LEU A 18 -1.43 -11.12 -7.75
CA LEU A 18 -1.40 -10.95 -9.20
C LEU A 18 -2.73 -10.43 -9.75
N ASP A 19 -3.87 -10.89 -9.22
CA ASP A 19 -5.20 -10.45 -9.64
C ASP A 19 -5.50 -8.99 -9.23
N ASN A 20 -4.87 -8.51 -8.15
CA ASN A 20 -5.10 -7.17 -7.59
C ASN A 20 -3.99 -6.15 -7.92
N LEU A 21 -2.93 -6.55 -8.63
CA LEU A 21 -1.93 -5.62 -9.12
C LEU A 21 -2.52 -4.78 -10.26
N VAL A 22 -2.67 -3.48 -10.00
CA VAL A 22 -3.19 -2.53 -10.97
C VAL A 22 -2.01 -1.88 -11.67
N PHE A 23 -1.96 -2.01 -13.00
CA PHE A 23 -1.01 -1.28 -13.83
C PHE A 23 -1.38 0.19 -13.88
N VAL A 24 -0.41 1.05 -13.60
CA VAL A 24 -0.53 2.50 -13.67
C VAL A 24 0.40 2.98 -14.80
N GLU A 25 -0.20 3.56 -15.83
CA GLU A 25 0.56 4.23 -16.90
C GLU A 25 1.23 5.47 -16.30
N GLY A 26 2.54 5.54 -16.43
CA GLY A 26 3.33 6.66 -15.95
C GLY A 26 3.05 7.93 -16.74
N GLY A 27 3.39 9.06 -16.15
CA GLY A 27 3.21 10.34 -16.81
C GLY A 27 3.65 11.48 -15.89
N THR A 28 3.29 12.68 -16.30
CA THR A 28 3.66 13.90 -15.59
C THR A 28 2.44 14.53 -14.93
N PHE A 29 2.56 14.91 -13.66
CA PHE A 29 1.51 15.59 -12.90
C PHE A 29 2.07 16.65 -11.97
N MET A 30 1.18 17.48 -11.41
CA MET A 30 1.51 18.41 -10.34
C MET A 30 1.26 17.71 -9.00
N MET A 31 2.33 17.48 -8.24
CA MET A 31 2.30 16.89 -6.90
C MET A 31 2.14 17.99 -5.85
N GLY A 32 1.40 17.71 -4.78
CA GLY A 32 1.10 18.64 -3.68
C GLY A 32 -0.30 19.27 -3.74
N ASP A 33 -0.61 20.20 -2.83
CA ASP A 33 -1.96 20.79 -2.74
C ASP A 33 -2.22 21.79 -3.88
N VAL A 34 -2.77 21.29 -4.98
CA VAL A 34 -3.19 22.09 -6.15
C VAL A 34 -4.41 22.95 -5.88
N GLY A 35 -5.07 22.76 -4.74
CA GLY A 35 -6.24 23.51 -4.31
C GLY A 35 -7.46 23.37 -5.23
N TYR A 36 -8.40 24.29 -5.04
CA TYR A 36 -9.61 24.43 -5.86
C TYR A 36 -9.98 25.90 -6.01
N VAL A 37 -10.83 26.19 -6.99
CA VAL A 37 -11.40 27.53 -7.18
C VAL A 37 -12.79 27.55 -6.57
N ASP A 38 -13.04 28.47 -5.65
CA ASP A 38 -14.35 28.61 -5.00
C ASP A 38 -15.39 29.33 -5.89
N GLU A 39 -16.61 29.46 -5.37
CA GLU A 39 -17.74 30.10 -6.06
C GLU A 39 -17.48 31.57 -6.44
N ASN A 40 -16.54 32.23 -5.75
CA ASN A 40 -16.14 33.61 -5.99
C ASN A 40 -14.94 33.72 -6.96
N GLY A 41 -14.44 32.60 -7.48
CA GLY A 41 -13.27 32.57 -8.35
C GLY A 41 -11.95 32.69 -7.60
N GLN A 42 -11.92 32.52 -6.28
CA GLN A 42 -10.69 32.59 -5.49
C GLN A 42 -10.05 31.20 -5.38
N GLN A 43 -8.72 31.15 -5.51
CA GLN A 43 -7.94 29.94 -5.29
C GLN A 43 -7.86 29.65 -3.79
N GLN A 44 -8.27 28.46 -3.39
CA GLN A 44 -8.22 27.94 -2.03
C GLN A 44 -7.33 26.69 -1.98
N ILE A 45 -6.77 26.39 -0.81
CA ILE A 45 -6.02 25.15 -0.54
C ILE A 45 -6.94 24.12 0.12
N PHE A 46 -6.69 22.83 -0.08
CA PHE A 46 -7.46 21.77 0.58
C PHE A 46 -7.12 21.63 2.06
N GLY A 47 -5.87 21.87 2.46
CA GLY A 47 -5.44 21.71 3.85
C GLY A 47 -4.28 22.62 4.25
N PRO A 48 -4.02 22.78 5.57
CA PRO A 48 -2.94 23.60 6.09
C PRO A 48 -1.58 22.89 6.09
N ASP A 49 -1.46 21.72 5.46
CA ASP A 49 -0.25 20.90 5.50
C ASP A 49 0.89 21.57 4.72
N ALA A 50 1.95 21.94 5.43
CA ALA A 50 3.09 22.64 4.84
C ALA A 50 3.91 21.72 3.93
N ASP A 51 3.90 20.41 4.18
CA ASP A 51 4.65 19.43 3.38
C ASP A 51 4.02 19.21 2.00
N ALA A 52 2.76 19.63 1.80
CA ALA A 52 2.09 19.63 0.51
C ALA A 52 2.54 20.77 -0.44
N PHE A 53 3.50 21.61 -0.02
CA PHE A 53 3.99 22.76 -0.76
C PHE A 53 5.53 22.77 -0.90
N PRO A 54 6.08 23.41 -1.97
CA PRO A 54 5.37 23.97 -3.10
C PRO A 54 4.87 22.88 -4.05
N VAL A 55 3.75 23.18 -4.72
CA VAL A 55 3.27 22.34 -5.83
C VAL A 55 4.33 22.32 -6.93
N HIS A 56 4.75 21.13 -7.34
CA HIS A 56 5.81 20.96 -8.32
C HIS A 56 5.51 19.81 -9.28
N GLN A 57 6.16 19.85 -10.44
CA GLN A 57 5.94 18.86 -11.48
C GLN A 57 6.77 17.61 -11.21
N VAL A 58 6.12 16.44 -11.25
CA VAL A 58 6.76 15.13 -11.08
C VAL A 58 6.44 14.26 -12.30
N THR A 59 7.44 13.54 -12.81
CA THR A 59 7.28 12.57 -13.91
C THR A 59 7.61 11.17 -13.40
N LEU A 60 6.67 10.24 -13.56
CA LEU A 60 6.81 8.85 -13.16
C LEU A 60 6.90 7.95 -14.39
N SER A 61 7.72 6.91 -14.31
CA SER A 61 7.65 5.77 -15.24
C SER A 61 6.47 4.87 -14.89
N ASN A 62 6.07 3.98 -15.80
CA ASN A 62 5.03 2.99 -15.54
C ASN A 62 5.39 2.11 -14.33
N TYR A 63 4.37 1.76 -13.55
CA TYR A 63 4.50 0.89 -12.37
C TYR A 63 3.20 0.15 -12.12
N SER A 64 3.20 -0.74 -11.13
CA SER A 64 1.98 -1.34 -10.62
C SER A 64 1.88 -1.12 -9.12
N ILE A 65 0.66 -1.00 -8.61
CA ILE A 65 0.36 -0.86 -7.18
C ILE A 65 -0.79 -1.80 -6.82
N LEU A 66 -0.82 -2.28 -5.58
CA LEU A 66 -1.93 -3.10 -5.12
C LEU A 66 -3.21 -2.27 -5.04
N LYS A 67 -4.31 -2.85 -5.53
CA LYS A 67 -5.65 -2.24 -5.47
C LYS A 67 -6.13 -1.97 -4.04
N TYR A 68 -5.70 -2.80 -3.09
CA TYR A 68 -6.11 -2.77 -1.69
C TYR A 68 -4.89 -2.71 -0.78
N GLU A 69 -5.10 -2.17 0.42
CA GLU A 69 -4.12 -2.24 1.50
C GLU A 69 -3.92 -3.69 1.93
N VAL A 70 -2.70 -3.98 2.41
CA VAL A 70 -2.33 -5.30 2.93
C VAL A 70 -3.17 -5.62 4.16
N THR A 71 -3.78 -6.80 4.20
CA THR A 71 -4.64 -7.15 5.34
C THR A 71 -3.88 -7.78 6.49
N PHE A 72 -4.50 -7.82 7.68
CA PHE A 72 -3.99 -8.56 8.82
C PHE A 72 -3.69 -10.04 8.51
N ALA A 73 -4.56 -10.73 7.76
CA ALA A 73 -4.35 -12.13 7.41
C ALA A 73 -3.14 -12.34 6.48
N GLU A 74 -2.92 -11.42 5.54
CA GLU A 74 -1.80 -11.49 4.60
C GLU A 74 -0.48 -11.23 5.33
N TYR A 75 -0.44 -10.23 6.20
CA TYR A 75 0.72 -9.96 7.03
C TYR A 75 1.00 -11.07 8.06
N ASP A 76 -0.04 -11.69 8.62
CA ASP A 76 0.12 -12.82 9.55
C ASP A 76 0.78 -14.02 8.92
N LEU A 77 0.40 -14.34 7.67
CA LEU A 77 1.04 -15.39 6.91
C LEU A 77 2.52 -15.08 6.70
N PHE A 78 2.85 -13.85 6.31
CA PHE A 78 4.24 -13.39 6.21
C PHE A 78 4.99 -13.55 7.53
N ALA A 79 4.42 -13.08 8.64
CA ALA A 79 5.05 -13.16 9.95
C ALA A 79 5.31 -14.62 10.36
N GLU A 80 4.34 -15.51 10.13
CA GLU A 80 4.44 -16.92 10.45
C GLU A 80 5.53 -17.64 9.64
N VAL A 81 5.58 -17.41 8.32
CA VAL A 81 6.54 -18.10 7.44
C VAL A 81 7.96 -17.58 7.60
N THR A 82 8.12 -16.32 8.04
CA THR A 82 9.43 -15.69 8.25
C THR A 82 9.89 -15.70 9.72
N GLY A 83 9.07 -16.21 10.63
CA GLY A 83 9.38 -16.26 12.06
C GLY A 83 9.38 -14.88 12.74
N ARG A 84 8.66 -13.91 12.19
CA ARG A 84 8.49 -12.57 12.77
C ARG A 84 7.29 -12.52 13.71
N GLU A 85 7.25 -11.50 14.55
CA GLU A 85 6.11 -11.27 15.43
C GLU A 85 4.90 -10.76 14.63
N LYS A 86 3.72 -11.28 14.96
CA LYS A 86 2.45 -10.77 14.44
C LYS A 86 2.12 -9.42 15.13
N PRO A 87 1.42 -8.51 14.45
CA PRO A 87 0.97 -7.25 15.05
C PRO A 87 0.17 -7.50 16.33
N LEU A 88 0.41 -6.67 17.36
CA LEU A 88 -0.21 -6.82 18.67
C LEU A 88 -1.74 -6.86 18.58
N LEU A 89 -2.37 -7.69 19.42
CA LEU A 89 -3.83 -7.85 19.47
C LEU A 89 -4.60 -6.54 19.73
N ARG A 90 -3.97 -5.53 20.34
CA ARG A 90 -4.60 -4.21 20.53
C ARG A 90 -4.97 -3.52 19.20
N TYR A 91 -4.25 -3.84 18.13
CA TYR A 91 -4.55 -3.37 16.77
C TYR A 91 -5.66 -4.21 16.11
N ARG A 92 -6.08 -5.28 16.77
CA ARG A 92 -7.11 -6.25 16.34
C ARG A 92 -8.34 -6.18 17.24
N SER A 93 -9.01 -5.03 17.30
CA SER A 93 -10.30 -4.95 18.01
C SER A 93 -11.43 -5.58 17.20
N GLU A 94 -12.37 -6.24 17.89
CA GLU A 94 -13.48 -6.99 17.27
C GLU A 94 -14.40 -6.16 16.37
N THR A 95 -14.41 -4.83 16.53
CA THR A 95 -15.30 -3.93 15.80
C THR A 95 -14.75 -3.50 14.44
N TYR A 96 -13.42 -3.43 14.25
CA TYR A 96 -12.79 -2.86 13.03
C TYR A 96 -11.45 -3.50 12.62
N ALA A 97 -11.17 -4.74 13.01
CA ALA A 97 -9.87 -5.36 12.70
C ALA A 97 -9.92 -6.89 12.57
N GLY A 98 -10.90 -7.38 11.81
CA GLY A 98 -10.93 -8.76 11.33
C GLY A 98 -9.79 -9.07 10.32
N PRO A 99 -9.64 -10.34 9.91
CA PRO A 99 -8.54 -10.79 9.04
C PRO A 99 -8.45 -10.05 7.69
N ASN A 100 -9.56 -9.49 7.19
CA ASN A 100 -9.63 -8.79 5.91
C ASN A 100 -9.49 -7.27 6.02
N TYR A 101 -9.24 -6.74 7.22
CA TYR A 101 -9.00 -5.31 7.43
C TYR A 101 -7.52 -4.98 7.17
N PRO A 102 -7.22 -3.73 6.78
CA PRO A 102 -5.85 -3.25 6.64
C PRO A 102 -5.05 -3.50 7.91
N VAL A 103 -3.82 -3.98 7.75
CA VAL A 103 -2.91 -4.21 8.87
C VAL A 103 -2.52 -2.87 9.49
N ASP A 104 -2.53 -2.81 10.82
CA ASP A 104 -2.06 -1.68 11.63
C ASP A 104 -1.06 -2.18 12.68
N GLY A 105 -0.31 -1.25 13.29
CA GLY A 105 0.67 -1.54 14.32
C GLY A 105 1.96 -2.13 13.80
N VAL A 106 2.27 -1.92 12.52
CA VAL A 106 3.52 -2.28 11.86
C VAL A 106 4.34 -1.03 11.56
N THR A 107 5.66 -1.14 11.69
CA THR A 107 6.60 -0.08 11.35
C THR A 107 6.83 -0.01 9.85
N TRP A 108 7.34 1.13 9.36
CA TRP A 108 7.74 1.28 7.96
C TRP A 108 8.73 0.19 7.50
N HIS A 109 9.68 -0.20 8.35
CA HIS A 109 10.65 -1.25 8.04
C HIS A 109 9.99 -2.63 7.89
N GLU A 110 8.98 -2.92 8.70
CA GLU A 110 8.20 -4.15 8.64
C GLU A 110 7.32 -4.20 7.39
N SER A 111 6.63 -3.10 7.07
CA SER A 111 5.86 -2.97 5.84
C SER A 111 6.74 -3.17 4.60
N ARG A 112 7.93 -2.55 4.58
CA ARG A 112 8.89 -2.73 3.50
C ARG A 112 9.37 -4.19 3.39
N ALA A 113 9.66 -4.84 4.52
CA ALA A 113 10.07 -6.24 4.54
C ALA A 113 8.98 -7.17 3.97
N TYR A 114 7.70 -6.89 4.27
CA TYR A 114 6.57 -7.60 3.69
C TYR A 114 6.54 -7.43 2.16
N CYS A 115 6.64 -6.20 1.65
CA CYS A 115 6.65 -5.93 0.21
C CYS A 115 7.77 -6.70 -0.51
N GLN A 116 8.99 -6.68 0.04
CA GLN A 116 10.13 -7.38 -0.55
C GLN A 116 9.92 -8.90 -0.57
N TRP A 117 9.46 -9.47 0.54
CA TRP A 117 9.13 -10.89 0.63
C TRP A 117 8.04 -11.29 -0.37
N LEU A 118 6.97 -10.50 -0.48
CA LEU A 118 5.88 -10.77 -1.42
C LEU A 118 6.37 -10.72 -2.87
N GLY A 119 7.24 -9.75 -3.18
CA GLY A 119 7.93 -9.66 -4.47
C GLY A 119 8.72 -10.92 -4.83
N GLU A 120 9.46 -11.48 -3.87
CA GLU A 120 10.14 -12.77 -4.04
C GLU A 120 9.15 -13.91 -4.30
N GLN A 121 7.99 -13.92 -3.63
CA GLN A 121 6.97 -14.96 -3.83
C GLN A 121 6.38 -14.93 -5.25
N ILE A 122 6.11 -13.73 -5.80
CA ILE A 122 5.46 -13.58 -7.11
C ILE A 122 6.46 -13.41 -8.27
N GLY A 123 7.75 -13.27 -7.99
CA GLY A 123 8.79 -13.11 -9.02
C GLY A 123 8.89 -11.70 -9.61
N TYR A 124 8.45 -10.67 -8.89
CA TYR A 124 8.52 -9.27 -9.30
C TYR A 124 9.19 -8.42 -8.23
N PRO A 125 10.01 -7.40 -8.59
CA PRO A 125 10.50 -6.45 -7.60
C PRO A 125 9.32 -5.67 -7.00
N MET A 126 9.22 -5.67 -5.68
CA MET A 126 8.15 -5.00 -4.95
C MET A 126 8.71 -4.29 -3.72
N ASP A 127 8.29 -3.06 -3.52
CA ASP A 127 8.65 -2.19 -2.40
C ASP A 127 7.44 -1.30 -2.07
N LEU A 128 7.54 -0.49 -1.01
CA LEU A 128 6.54 0.55 -0.74
C LEU A 128 6.52 1.57 -1.88
N PRO A 129 5.33 2.11 -2.24
CA PRO A 129 5.27 3.19 -3.21
C PRO A 129 6.03 4.41 -2.69
N THR A 130 6.66 5.16 -3.60
CA THR A 130 7.06 6.53 -3.26
C THR A 130 5.82 7.38 -3.00
N GLU A 131 5.99 8.48 -2.26
CA GLU A 131 4.90 9.43 -2.04
C GLU A 131 4.30 9.92 -3.37
N ALA A 132 5.15 10.21 -4.35
CA ALA A 132 4.72 10.60 -5.69
C ALA A 132 3.91 9.50 -6.41
N GLN A 133 4.32 8.23 -6.31
CA GLN A 133 3.56 7.11 -6.88
C GLN A 133 2.21 6.93 -6.18
N TRP A 134 2.17 7.12 -4.87
CA TRP A 134 0.93 7.01 -4.11
C TRP A 134 -0.04 8.15 -4.49
N GLU A 135 0.42 9.39 -4.52
CA GLU A 135 -0.41 10.54 -4.88
C GLU A 135 -0.90 10.47 -6.33
N TYR A 136 -0.03 10.04 -7.26
CA TYR A 136 -0.39 9.88 -8.67
C TYR A 136 -1.55 8.88 -8.84
N ALA A 137 -1.47 7.72 -8.17
CA ALA A 137 -2.52 6.72 -8.21
C ALA A 137 -3.80 7.18 -7.48
N ALA A 138 -3.67 7.86 -6.34
CA ALA A 138 -4.81 8.34 -5.55
C ALA A 138 -5.65 9.41 -6.28
N ARG A 139 -5.05 10.18 -7.19
CA ARG A 139 -5.75 11.21 -8.00
C ARG A 139 -6.62 10.65 -9.13
N SER A 140 -6.95 9.35 -9.12
CA SER A 140 -7.79 8.65 -10.12
C SER A 140 -7.18 8.62 -11.53
N ARG A 141 -5.89 8.28 -11.62
CA ARG A 141 -5.23 7.91 -12.89
C ARG A 141 -4.88 6.43 -12.92
#